data_AF-A0A2K8KY87-F1
#
_entry.id   AF-A0A2K8KY87-F1
#
_cell.length_a   1.000
_cell.length_b   1.000
_cell.length_c   1.000
_cell.angle_alpha   90.00
_cell.angle_beta   90.00
_cell.angle_gamma   90.00
#
_symmetry.space_group_name_H-M   'P 1'
#
loop_
_entity.id
_entity.type
_entity.pdbx_description
1 polymer ?
#
loop_
_entity_poly.entity_id
_entity_poly.type
_entity_poly.pdbx_seq_one_letter_code
_entity_poly.pdbx_strand_id
1 'polypeptide(L)'
;MSERLAGREYGEETIEVVLKQLKRDNYLSEQRYAEAFLRSRMKRGEAPWLAAQKAMQKGAESSVLHAVLAEVSEDYDDEQVCRELLDQRDPCGLRFDEERVWQRQARFLRNKGHNSATILRVLKQR
;
A
#
# COMPACT_ATOMS: atom_id res chain seq x y z
N MET A 1 -7.09 -9.80 3.00
CA MET A 1 -8.53 -9.54 3.08
C MET A 1 -9.15 -10.83 3.61
N SER A 2 -8.61 -11.32 4.72
CA SER A 2 -8.90 -12.67 5.23
C SER A 2 -9.38 -12.63 6.69
N GLU A 3 -9.42 -11.45 7.31
CA GLU A 3 -9.75 -11.28 8.73
C GLU A 3 -11.12 -10.60 8.96
N ARG A 4 -12.00 -10.53 7.96
CA ARG A 4 -13.32 -9.88 8.12
C ARG A 4 -14.54 -10.78 7.91
N LEU A 5 -14.38 -12.10 7.82
CA LEU A 5 -15.50 -13.03 7.56
C LEU A 5 -15.55 -14.20 8.56
N ALA A 6 -15.31 -13.92 9.84
CA ALA A 6 -15.57 -14.88 10.92
C ALA A 6 -17.01 -14.74 11.42
N GLY A 7 -17.97 -15.26 10.66
CA GLY A 7 -19.36 -15.27 11.11
C GLY A 7 -20.36 -15.76 10.07
N ARG A 8 -20.32 -17.06 9.76
CA ARG A 8 -21.48 -17.95 9.55
C ARG A 8 -21.02 -19.25 8.89
N GLU A 9 -21.59 -20.35 9.37
CA GLU A 9 -21.31 -21.73 9.02
C GLU A 9 -21.46 -21.98 7.52
N TYR A 10 -20.34 -22.05 6.81
CA TYR A 10 -20.28 -22.61 5.46
C TYR A 10 -19.10 -23.57 5.43
N GLY A 11 -19.37 -24.86 5.20
CA GLY A 11 -18.36 -25.91 5.15
C GLY A 11 -17.28 -25.57 4.12
N GLU A 12 -16.02 -25.82 4.48
CA GLU A 12 -14.82 -25.48 3.68
C GLU A 12 -14.92 -25.94 2.21
N GLU A 13 -15.63 -27.04 1.96
CA GLU A 13 -15.89 -27.61 0.64
C GLU A 13 -16.77 -26.72 -0.26
N THR A 14 -17.71 -25.96 0.31
CA THR A 14 -18.56 -25.02 -0.46
C THR A 14 -17.78 -23.76 -0.84
N ILE A 15 -16.84 -23.34 -0.01
CA ILE A 15 -15.98 -22.17 -0.27
C ILE A 15 -15.06 -22.45 -1.46
N GLU A 16 -14.47 -23.64 -1.56
CA GLU A 16 -13.62 -24.02 -2.70
C GLU A 16 -14.39 -24.12 -4.02
N VAL A 17 -15.61 -24.65 -4.00
CA VAL A 17 -16.46 -24.78 -5.19
C VAL A 17 -16.91 -23.40 -5.69
N VAL A 18 -17.35 -22.53 -4.78
CA VAL A 18 -17.75 -21.15 -5.12
C VAL A 18 -16.55 -20.34 -5.64
N LEU A 19 -15.36 -20.48 -5.05
CA LEU A 19 -14.14 -19.86 -5.55
C LEU A 19 -13.74 -20.38 -6.94
N LYS A 20 -13.92 -21.67 -7.22
CA LYS A 20 -13.69 -22.25 -8.56
C LYS A 20 -14.71 -21.77 -9.58
N GLN A 21 -15.98 -21.63 -9.21
CA GLN A 21 -17.04 -21.09 -10.09
C GLN A 21 -16.78 -19.61 -10.41
N LEU A 22 -16.42 -18.80 -9.40
CA LEU A 22 -16.17 -17.37 -9.56
C LEU A 22 -14.93 -17.05 -10.41
N LYS A 23 -13.91 -17.92 -10.40
CA LYS A 23 -12.77 -17.85 -11.32
C LYS A 23 -13.15 -18.22 -12.75
N ARG A 24 -14.14 -19.09 -12.94
CA ARG A 24 -14.58 -19.60 -14.24
C ARG A 24 -15.38 -18.58 -15.04
N ASP A 25 -16.12 -17.71 -14.35
CA ASP A 25 -17.05 -16.76 -15.00
C ASP A 25 -16.42 -15.40 -15.33
N ASN A 26 -15.12 -15.17 -15.06
CA ASN A 26 -14.43 -13.88 -15.30
C ASN A 26 -15.06 -12.66 -14.57
N TYR A 27 -16.01 -12.92 -13.65
CA TYR A 27 -16.66 -11.92 -12.79
C TYR A 27 -15.78 -11.50 -11.60
N LEU A 28 -14.77 -12.31 -11.25
CA LEU A 28 -13.74 -12.00 -10.26
C LEU A 28 -12.44 -11.68 -11.00
N SER A 29 -12.37 -10.46 -11.54
CA SER A 29 -11.12 -9.96 -12.10
C SER A 29 -10.17 -9.62 -10.95
N GLU A 30 -9.53 -10.65 -10.39
CA GLU A 30 -8.49 -10.54 -9.35
C GLU A 30 -7.42 -9.50 -9.77
N GLN A 31 -7.16 -9.38 -11.08
CA GLN A 31 -6.34 -8.34 -11.69
C GLN A 31 -6.90 -6.91 -11.50
N ARG A 32 -8.15 -6.63 -11.87
CA ARG A 32 -8.76 -5.30 -11.68
C ARG A 32 -8.87 -4.94 -10.20
N TYR A 33 -9.18 -5.92 -9.35
CA TYR A 33 -9.18 -5.71 -7.90
C TYR A 33 -7.78 -5.38 -7.39
N ALA A 34 -6.75 -6.09 -7.84
CA ALA A 34 -5.37 -5.86 -7.45
C ALA A 34 -4.84 -4.50 -7.91
N GLU A 35 -5.16 -4.08 -9.14
CA GLU A 35 -4.80 -2.76 -9.65
C GLU A 35 -5.49 -1.65 -8.83
N ALA A 36 -6.80 -1.76 -8.62
CA ALA A 36 -7.54 -0.81 -7.79
C ALA A 36 -7.00 -0.78 -6.35
N PHE A 37 -6.62 -1.94 -5.81
CA PHE A 37 -6.01 -2.06 -4.48
C PHE A 37 -4.64 -1.37 -4.43
N LEU A 38 -3.78 -1.58 -5.43
CA LEU A 38 -2.48 -0.91 -5.55
C LEU A 38 -2.66 0.61 -5.60
N ARG A 39 -3.51 1.12 -6.51
CA ARG A 39 -3.79 2.57 -6.62
C ARG A 39 -4.34 3.14 -5.31
N SER A 40 -5.22 2.40 -4.62
CA SER A 40 -5.75 2.81 -3.31
C SER A 40 -4.66 2.89 -2.23
N ARG A 41 -3.69 1.98 -2.24
CA ARG A 41 -2.58 1.96 -1.28
C ARG A 41 -1.61 3.11 -1.53
N MET A 42 -1.31 3.40 -2.79
CA MET A 42 -0.48 4.54 -3.18
C MET A 42 -1.13 5.87 -2.81
N LYS A 43 -2.46 6.02 -3.00
CA LYS A 43 -3.22 7.18 -2.50
C LYS A 43 -3.15 7.37 -0.97
N ARG A 44 -2.83 6.31 -0.22
CA ARG A 44 -2.62 6.38 1.25
C ARG A 44 -1.15 6.64 1.60
N GLY A 45 -0.33 7.01 0.62
CA GLY A 45 1.10 7.28 0.75
C GLY A 45 1.93 6.03 1.06
N GLU A 46 1.53 4.85 0.57
CA GLU A 46 2.43 3.69 0.57
C GLU A 46 3.33 3.73 -0.67
N ALA A 47 4.60 3.36 -0.50
CA ALA A 47 5.53 3.26 -1.61
C ALA A 47 5.04 2.23 -2.66
N PRO A 48 5.27 2.45 -3.97
CA PRO A 48 4.74 1.62 -5.05
C PRO A 48 5.09 0.14 -4.87
N TRP A 49 6.34 -0.15 -4.55
CA TRP A 49 6.82 -1.53 -4.35
C TRP A 49 6.10 -2.25 -3.21
N LEU A 50 5.78 -1.54 -2.11
CA LEU A 50 5.07 -2.10 -0.96
C LEU A 50 3.60 -2.34 -1.29
N ALA A 51 2.98 -1.41 -2.04
CA ALA A 51 1.63 -1.56 -2.55
C ALA A 51 1.51 -2.78 -3.48
N ALA A 52 2.49 -2.96 -4.38
CA ALA A 52 2.55 -4.11 -5.27
C ALA A 52 2.80 -5.42 -4.52
N GLN A 53 3.71 -5.45 -3.56
CA GLN A 53 3.93 -6.65 -2.74
C GLN A 53 2.65 -7.09 -2.03
N LYS A 54 1.89 -6.14 -1.47
CA LYS A 54 0.58 -6.42 -0.84
C LYS A 54 -0.46 -6.88 -1.85
N ALA A 55 -0.43 -6.38 -3.08
CA ALA A 55 -1.30 -6.83 -4.16
C ALA A 55 -0.95 -8.26 -4.61
N MET A 56 0.33 -8.61 -4.73
CA MET A 56 0.78 -9.98 -5.01
C MET A 56 0.28 -10.96 -3.95
N GLN A 57 0.37 -10.60 -2.67
CA GLN A 57 -0.18 -11.39 -1.55
C GLN A 57 -1.72 -11.52 -1.56
N LYS A 58 -2.42 -10.87 -2.48
CA LYS A 58 -3.88 -10.98 -2.68
C LYS A 58 -4.25 -11.81 -3.90
N GLY A 59 -3.27 -12.39 -4.61
CA GLY A 59 -3.50 -13.21 -5.80
C GLY A 59 -3.32 -12.47 -7.13
N ALA A 60 -2.78 -11.24 -7.10
CA ALA A 60 -2.50 -10.49 -8.31
C ALA A 60 -1.40 -11.13 -9.15
N GLU A 61 -1.58 -11.13 -10.46
CA GLU A 61 -0.57 -11.61 -11.39
C GLU A 61 0.62 -10.65 -11.45
N SER A 62 1.84 -11.20 -11.37
CA SER A 62 3.08 -10.40 -11.33
C SER A 62 3.29 -9.56 -12.60
N SER A 63 2.86 -10.06 -13.76
CA SER A 63 3.00 -9.40 -15.07
C SER A 63 2.22 -8.08 -15.11
N VAL A 64 0.95 -8.12 -14.70
CA VAL A 64 0.04 -6.96 -14.66
C VAL A 64 0.53 -5.92 -13.65
N LEU A 65 0.95 -6.36 -12.45
CA LEU A 65 1.47 -5.45 -11.44
C LEU A 65 2.77 -4.77 -11.88
N HIS A 66 3.62 -5.46 -12.65
CA HIS A 66 4.87 -4.88 -13.12
C HIS A 66 4.63 -3.75 -14.14
N ALA A 67 3.67 -3.94 -15.06
CA ALA A 67 3.30 -2.90 -16.01
C ALA A 67 2.74 -1.65 -15.30
N VAL A 68 1.82 -1.85 -14.34
CA VAL A 68 1.22 -0.75 -13.57
C VAL A 68 2.27 -0.08 -12.66
N LEU A 69 3.16 -0.85 -12.06
CA LEU A 69 4.27 -0.30 -11.27
C LEU A 69 5.18 0.57 -12.12
N ALA A 70 5.54 0.13 -13.33
CA ALA A 70 6.42 0.87 -14.23
C ALA A 70 5.79 2.21 -14.60
N GLU A 71 4.51 2.20 -15.03
CA GLU A 71 3.73 3.40 -15.35
C GLU A 71 3.69 4.38 -14.17
N VAL A 72 3.35 3.90 -12.97
CA VAL A 72 3.22 4.81 -11.83
C VAL A 72 4.58 5.25 -11.30
N SER A 73 5.63 4.42 -11.41
CA SER A 73 6.97 4.77 -10.93
C SER A 73 7.62 5.92 -11.71
N GLU A 74 7.24 6.12 -12.97
CA GLU A 74 7.75 7.18 -13.83
C GLU A 74 7.31 8.57 -13.32
N ASP A 75 6.08 8.67 -12.81
CA ASP A 75 5.50 9.89 -12.23
C ASP A 75 5.61 9.94 -10.69
N TYR A 76 6.21 8.94 -10.04
CA TYR A 76 6.20 8.82 -8.58
C TYR A 76 7.34 9.62 -7.93
N ASP A 77 7.00 10.77 -7.35
CA ASP A 77 7.90 11.52 -6.48
C ASP A 77 7.78 11.05 -5.01
N ASP A 78 8.71 10.16 -4.61
CA ASP A 78 8.81 9.62 -3.25
C ASP A 78 8.98 10.73 -2.18
N GLU A 79 9.69 11.80 -2.51
CA GLU A 79 9.97 12.90 -1.58
C GLU A 79 8.74 13.78 -1.36
N GLN A 80 8.03 14.09 -2.45
CA GLN A 80 6.79 14.85 -2.39
C GLN A 80 5.73 14.12 -1.57
N VAL A 81 5.55 12.82 -1.81
CA VAL A 81 4.60 12.00 -1.03
C VAL A 81 4.98 11.95 0.45
N CYS A 82 6.27 11.79 0.77
CA CYS A 82 6.74 11.85 2.15
C CYS A 82 6.43 13.20 2.82
N ARG A 83 6.60 14.32 2.11
CA ARG A 83 6.29 15.66 2.62
C ARG A 83 4.81 15.82 2.92
N GLU A 84 3.95 15.48 1.97
CA GLU A 84 2.49 15.55 2.14
C GLU A 84 2.01 14.71 3.33
N LEU A 85 2.57 13.52 3.50
CA LEU A 85 2.28 12.65 4.63
C LEU A 85 2.71 13.28 5.97
N LEU A 86 3.85 13.96 6.01
CA LEU A 86 4.31 14.64 7.22
C LEU A 86 3.46 15.86 7.53
N ASP A 87 3.12 16.67 6.53
CA ASP A 87 2.31 17.88 6.73
C ASP A 87 0.91 17.53 7.25
N GLN A 88 0.34 16.40 6.80
CA GLN A 88 -0.93 15.89 7.34
C GLN A 88 -0.82 15.38 8.79
N ARG A 89 0.33 14.80 9.18
CA ARG A 89 0.51 14.17 10.50
C ARG A 89 1.13 15.07 11.55
N ASP A 90 1.86 16.08 11.11
CA ASP A 90 2.63 17.02 11.93
C ASP A 90 2.57 18.43 11.31
N PRO A 91 1.35 19.02 11.21
CA PRO A 91 1.16 20.34 10.62
C PRO A 91 1.86 21.46 11.42
N CYS A 92 2.10 21.23 12.71
CA CYS A 92 2.80 22.17 13.58
C CYS A 92 4.33 22.04 13.52
N GLY A 93 4.87 21.02 12.84
CA GLY A 93 6.32 20.81 12.74
C GLY A 93 6.99 20.39 14.05
N LEU A 94 6.26 19.74 14.98
CA LEU A 94 6.80 19.30 16.27
C LEU A 94 7.97 18.31 16.11
N ARG A 95 8.13 17.68 14.94
CA ARG A 95 9.30 16.86 14.61
C ARG A 95 10.64 17.59 14.72
N PHE A 96 10.66 18.93 14.65
CA PHE A 96 11.89 19.72 14.79
C PHE A 96 12.27 20.00 16.24
N ASP A 97 11.27 20.05 17.13
CA ASP A 97 11.46 20.38 18.54
C ASP A 97 11.54 19.14 19.43
N GLU A 98 10.88 18.05 19.04
CA GLU A 98 10.79 16.82 19.81
C GLU A 98 11.39 15.60 19.09
N GLU A 99 12.49 15.05 19.64
CA GLU A 99 13.12 13.85 19.10
C GLU A 99 12.19 12.63 19.09
N ARG A 100 11.29 12.52 20.09
CA ARG A 100 10.28 11.45 20.11
C ARG A 100 9.32 11.53 18.93
N VAL A 101 8.92 12.75 18.54
CA VAL A 101 8.06 12.97 17.36
C VAL A 101 8.86 12.64 16.11
N TRP A 102 10.10 13.12 15.99
CA TRP A 102 11.00 12.78 14.88
C TRP A 102 11.11 11.26 14.65
N GLN A 103 11.42 10.50 15.70
CA GLN A 103 11.53 9.04 15.62
C GLN A 103 10.20 8.37 15.24
N ARG A 104 9.06 8.91 15.71
CA ARG A 104 7.72 8.41 15.36
C ARG A 104 7.37 8.67 13.90
N GLN A 105 7.77 9.82 13.35
CA GLN A 105 7.59 10.14 11.93
C GLN A 105 8.52 9.29 11.04
N ALA A 106 9.79 9.12 11.43
CA ALA A 106 10.73 8.26 10.72
C ALA A 106 10.25 6.81 10.64
N ARG A 107 9.80 6.23 11.76
CA ARG A 107 9.23 4.87 11.78
C ARG A 107 7.98 4.75 10.91
N PHE A 108 7.15 5.79 10.87
CA PHE A 108 5.95 5.80 10.04
C PHE A 108 6.28 5.75 8.55
N LEU A 109 7.15 6.65 8.06
CA LEU A 109 7.55 6.66 6.65
C LEU A 109 8.27 5.36 6.26
N ARG A 110 9.09 4.81 7.17
CA ARG A 110 9.72 3.49 6.95
C ARG A 110 8.68 2.38 6.82
N ASN A 111 7.65 2.37 7.67
CA ASN A 111 6.56 1.39 7.59
C ASN A 111 5.68 1.56 6.33
N LYS A 112 5.76 2.72 5.67
CA LYS A 112 5.14 3.01 4.37
C LYS A 112 6.01 2.56 3.19
N GLY A 113 7.24 2.12 3.45
CA GLY A 113 8.14 1.57 2.45
C GLY A 113 9.07 2.59 1.80
N HIS A 114 9.13 3.83 2.30
CA HIS A 114 10.02 4.84 1.75
C HIS A 114 11.49 4.56 2.11
N ASN A 115 12.40 5.01 1.25
CA ASN A 115 13.84 4.82 1.45
C ASN A 115 14.34 5.68 2.62
N SER A 116 15.21 5.12 3.46
CA SER A 116 15.90 5.82 4.55
C SER A 116 16.55 7.14 4.11
N ALA A 117 17.13 7.20 2.90
CA ALA A 117 17.72 8.42 2.37
C ALA A 117 16.68 9.54 2.16
N THR A 118 15.55 9.23 1.51
CA THR A 118 14.43 10.16 1.31
C THR A 118 13.85 10.60 2.66
N ILE A 119 13.63 9.65 3.57
CA ILE A 119 13.08 9.91 4.92
C ILE A 119 13.95 10.91 5.67
N LEU A 120 15.27 10.70 5.70
CA LEU A 120 16.20 11.59 6.40
C LEU A 120 16.23 13.00 5.78
N ARG A 121 16.11 13.09 4.45
CA ARG A 121 16.07 14.37 3.74
C ARG A 121 14.81 15.15 4.10
N VAL A 122 13.65 14.51 3.99
CA VAL A 122 12.34 15.13 4.25
C VAL A 122 12.17 15.51 5.73
N LEU A 123 12.64 14.68 6.67
CA LEU A 123 12.55 15.01 8.10
C LEU A 123 13.42 16.20 8.52
N LYS A 124 14.46 16.53 7.74
CA LYS A 124 15.34 17.68 7.99
C LYS A 124 14.89 18.94 7.24
N GLN A 125 13.94 18.82 6.33
CA GLN A 125 13.47 19.91 5.49
C GLN A 125 12.28 20.60 6.16
N ARG A 126 12.44 21.90 6.42
CA ARG A 126 11.46 22.75 7.09
C ARG A 126 10.56 23.45 6.09
#